data_AF-A0A939HEN3-F1
#
_entry.id   AF-A0A939HEN3-F1
#
_cell.length_a   1.000
_cell.length_b   1.000
_cell.length_c   1.000
_cell.angle_alpha   90.00
_cell.angle_beta   90.00
_cell.angle_gamma   90.00
#
_symmetry.space_group_name_H-M   'P 1'
#
loop_
_entity.id
_entity.type
_entity.pdbx_description
1 polymer ?
#
loop_
_entity_poly.entity_id
_entity_poly.type
_entity_poly.pdbx_seq_one_letter_code
_entity_poly.pdbx_strand_id
1 'polypeptide(L)'
;YERSLDVITQGRDHGMVTKSNLILGMGETREEISEALADLHAAGCDLVTITQYLRPSERHLPVDRWVKPQEFVDLATEAEELGFLGVMSGPLVRSSYRAGRLWATAMRKKGRQIPAHLAHIAEGIQDSGTTRQEARTILAAHAG
;
A
#
# COMPACT_ATOMS: atom_id res chain seq x y z
N TYR A 1 10.23 -3.05 -15.24
CA TYR A 1 10.39 -2.95 -13.79
C TYR A 1 11.24 -1.72 -13.45
N GLU A 2 12.56 -1.74 -13.71
CA GLU A 2 13.48 -0.61 -13.46
C GLU A 2 12.97 0.79 -13.79
N ARG A 3 12.47 1.00 -15.02
CA ARG A 3 11.94 2.31 -15.44
C ARG A 3 10.81 2.82 -14.53
N SER A 4 10.00 1.93 -13.96
CA SER A 4 8.93 2.32 -13.05
C SER A 4 9.47 2.72 -11.67
N LEU A 5 10.54 2.06 -11.19
CA LEU A 5 11.24 2.46 -9.96
C LEU A 5 11.90 3.83 -10.13
N ASP A 6 12.53 4.06 -11.28
CA ASP A 6 13.13 5.37 -11.61
C ASP A 6 12.09 6.51 -11.58
N VAL A 7 10.86 6.28 -12.03
CA VAL A 7 9.78 7.28 -11.91
C VAL A 7 9.47 7.62 -10.44
N ILE A 8 9.52 6.64 -9.54
CA ILE A 8 9.37 6.88 -8.10
C ILE A 8 10.53 7.72 -7.57
N THR A 9 11.77 7.36 -7.95
CA THR A 9 12.96 8.11 -7.55
C THR A 9 12.92 9.55 -8.04
N GLN A 10 12.55 9.79 -9.30
CA GLN A 10 12.35 11.13 -9.83
C GLN A 10 11.30 11.92 -9.03
N GLY A 11 10.16 11.31 -8.70
CA GLY A 11 9.13 11.96 -7.87
C GLY A 11 9.67 12.34 -6.48
N ARG A 12 10.43 11.44 -5.85
CA ARG A 12 11.11 11.69 -4.56
C ARG A 12 12.10 12.85 -4.67
N ASP A 13 12.93 12.86 -5.71
CA ASP A 13 13.96 13.88 -5.96
C ASP A 13 13.35 15.27 -6.20
N HIS A 14 12.16 15.33 -6.80
CA HIS A 14 11.35 16.56 -6.92
C HIS A 14 10.59 16.93 -5.63
N GLY A 15 10.86 16.24 -4.52
CA GLY A 15 10.28 16.51 -3.22
C GLY A 15 8.82 16.07 -3.07
N MET A 16 8.28 15.26 -3.98
CA MET A 16 6.89 14.76 -3.87
C MET A 16 6.77 13.69 -2.78
N VAL A 17 5.54 13.47 -2.30
CA VAL A 17 5.19 12.23 -1.60
C VAL A 17 4.87 11.18 -2.66
N THR A 18 5.56 10.05 -2.63
CA THR A 18 5.46 9.01 -3.66
C THR A 18 4.58 7.85 -3.21
N LYS A 19 3.92 7.19 -4.17
CA LYS A 19 3.08 6.03 -3.91
C LYS A 19 3.18 5.01 -5.03
N SER A 20 3.22 3.74 -4.66
CA SER A 20 3.12 2.61 -5.58
C SER A 20 2.09 1.58 -5.12
N ASN A 21 1.86 0.56 -5.95
CA ASN A 21 0.91 -0.51 -5.68
C ASN A 21 1.41 -1.87 -6.21
N LEU A 22 1.27 -2.92 -5.41
CA LEU A 22 1.43 -4.31 -5.82
C LEU A 22 0.04 -4.98 -5.92
N ILE A 23 -0.20 -5.67 -7.03
CA ILE A 23 -1.41 -6.47 -7.25
C ILE A 23 -0.99 -7.94 -7.19
N LEU A 24 -1.55 -8.70 -6.25
CA LEU A 24 -1.21 -10.08 -5.96
C LEU A 24 -2.20 -11.06 -6.60
N GLY A 25 -1.79 -12.30 -6.78
CA GLY A 25 -2.61 -13.37 -7.38
C GLY A 25 -2.45 -13.47 -8.90
N MET A 26 -1.35 -12.97 -9.45
CA MET A 26 -1.03 -13.05 -10.88
C MET A 26 0.09 -14.06 -11.20
N GLY A 27 0.59 -14.79 -10.20
CA GLY A 27 1.62 -15.82 -10.33
C GLY A 27 2.90 -15.51 -9.55
N GLU A 28 2.93 -14.40 -8.81
CA GLU A 28 4.05 -14.03 -7.99
C GLU A 28 4.18 -14.89 -6.71
N THR A 29 5.43 -15.15 -6.33
CA THR A 29 5.81 -15.83 -5.09
C THR A 29 5.89 -14.86 -3.91
N ARG A 30 5.94 -15.38 -2.67
CA ARG A 30 6.08 -14.53 -1.48
C ARG A 30 7.41 -13.77 -1.50
N GLU A 31 8.47 -14.43 -1.95
CA GLU A 31 9.82 -13.89 -2.02
C GLU A 31 9.90 -12.73 -3.01
N GLU A 32 9.27 -12.86 -4.19
CA GLU A 32 9.20 -11.77 -5.18
C GLU A 32 8.40 -10.57 -4.67
N ILE A 33 7.37 -10.79 -3.83
CA ILE A 33 6.63 -9.68 -3.21
C ILE A 33 7.54 -8.93 -2.22
N SER A 34 8.28 -9.66 -1.39
CA SER A 34 9.22 -9.10 -0.42
C SER A 34 10.34 -8.31 -1.10
N GLU A 35 10.93 -8.86 -2.17
CA GLU A 35 11.93 -8.17 -3.00
C GLU A 35 11.35 -6.88 -3.60
N ALA A 36 10.15 -6.95 -4.19
CA ALA A 36 9.51 -5.78 -4.76
C ALA A 36 9.18 -4.68 -3.73
N LEU A 37 8.82 -5.05 -2.49
CA LEU A 37 8.63 -4.10 -1.40
C LEU A 37 9.95 -3.40 -1.03
N ALA A 38 11.04 -4.17 -0.93
CA ALA A 38 12.36 -3.65 -0.64
C ALA A 38 12.85 -2.69 -1.74
N ASP A 39 12.67 -3.05 -3.02
CA ASP A 39 13.03 -2.23 -4.16
C ASP A 39 12.23 -0.93 -4.23
N LEU A 40 10.92 -0.99 -4.00
CA LEU A 40 10.07 0.19 -3.93
C LEU A 40 10.54 1.14 -2.83
N HIS A 41 10.84 0.61 -1.65
CA HIS A 41 11.37 1.42 -0.55
C HIS A 41 12.72 2.03 -0.90
N ALA A 42 13.65 1.24 -1.47
CA ALA A 42 14.97 1.69 -1.90
C ALA A 42 14.89 2.80 -2.97
N ALA A 43 13.91 2.72 -3.89
CA ALA A 43 13.64 3.76 -4.87
C ALA A 43 13.07 5.06 -4.27
N GLY A 44 12.74 5.07 -2.97
CA GLY A 44 12.20 6.23 -2.26
C GLY A 44 10.67 6.29 -2.26
N CYS A 45 9.98 5.15 -2.34
CA CYS A 45 8.53 5.08 -2.23
C CYS A 45 8.06 5.30 -0.78
N ASP A 46 7.24 6.32 -0.55
CA ASP A 46 6.73 6.62 0.81
C ASP A 46 5.52 5.75 1.19
N LEU A 47 4.65 5.49 0.21
CA LEU A 47 3.35 4.86 0.41
C LEU A 47 3.21 3.63 -0.46
N VAL A 48 2.65 2.55 0.08
CA VAL A 48 2.37 1.34 -0.72
C VAL A 48 0.96 0.83 -0.48
N THR A 49 0.30 0.40 -1.56
CA THR A 49 -0.90 -0.43 -1.48
C THR A 49 -0.62 -1.84 -1.98
N ILE A 50 -1.19 -2.84 -1.30
CA ILE A 50 -1.07 -4.27 -1.62
C ILE A 50 -2.49 -4.81 -1.76
N THR A 51 -2.82 -5.38 -2.91
CA THR A 51 -4.22 -5.73 -3.26
C THR A 51 -4.33 -7.08 -3.95
N GLN A 52 -5.54 -7.64 -3.99
CA GLN A 52 -5.86 -8.82 -4.78
C GLN A 52 -6.19 -8.44 -6.22
N TYR A 53 -5.59 -9.15 -7.18
CA TYR A 53 -5.99 -9.14 -8.57
C TYR A 53 -7.40 -9.71 -8.72
N LEU A 54 -8.30 -8.89 -9.26
CA LEU A 54 -9.62 -9.33 -9.70
C LEU A 54 -9.63 -9.31 -11.22
N ARG A 55 -9.65 -10.50 -11.81
CA ARG A 55 -9.72 -10.67 -13.26
C ARG A 55 -10.96 -9.97 -13.84
N PRO A 56 -10.80 -8.95 -14.70
CA PRO A 56 -11.95 -8.19 -15.21
C PRO A 56 -12.82 -8.97 -16.18
N SER A 57 -12.23 -9.84 -17.00
CA SER A 57 -12.95 -10.71 -17.94
C SER A 57 -12.11 -11.92 -18.33
N GLU A 58 -12.72 -12.87 -19.03
CA GLU A 58 -12.06 -14.08 -19.54
C GLU A 58 -10.90 -13.83 -20.51
N ARG A 59 -10.78 -12.62 -21.07
CA ARG A 59 -9.66 -12.26 -21.95
C ARG A 59 -8.42 -11.80 -21.18
N HIS A 60 -8.56 -11.52 -19.89
CA HIS A 60 -7.45 -11.10 -19.04
C HIS A 60 -6.77 -12.32 -18.41
N LEU A 61 -5.55 -12.11 -17.90
CA LEU A 61 -4.78 -13.12 -17.17
C LEU A 61 -5.68 -13.83 -16.14
N PRO A 62 -5.70 -15.17 -16.10
CA PRO A 62 -6.38 -15.91 -15.03
C PRO A 62 -5.87 -15.49 -13.65
N VAL A 63 -6.73 -15.58 -12.63
CA VAL A 63 -6.26 -15.46 -11.25
C VAL A 63 -5.47 -16.73 -10.94
N ASP A 64 -4.21 -16.57 -10.58
CA ASP A 64 -3.33 -17.69 -10.20
C ASP A 64 -3.65 -18.17 -8.77
N ARG A 65 -3.72 -17.22 -7.83
CA ARG A 65 -4.08 -17.51 -6.43
C ARG A 65 -4.92 -16.43 -5.79
N TRP A 66 -5.74 -16.84 -4.83
CA TRP A 66 -6.46 -15.97 -3.91
C TRP A 66 -5.66 -15.83 -2.63
N VAL A 67 -5.11 -14.64 -2.40
CA VAL A 67 -4.24 -14.37 -1.25
C VAL A 67 -5.07 -14.37 0.03
N LYS A 68 -4.57 -15.06 1.07
CA LYS A 68 -5.27 -15.19 2.35
C LYS A 68 -5.26 -13.84 3.09
N PRO A 69 -6.32 -13.48 3.83
CA PRO A 69 -6.35 -12.26 4.63
C PRO A 69 -5.14 -12.09 5.57
N GLN A 70 -4.66 -13.19 6.17
CA GLN A 70 -3.49 -13.15 7.05
C GLN A 70 -2.21 -12.76 6.29
N GLU A 71 -2.02 -13.20 5.06
CA GLU A 71 -0.84 -12.85 4.26
C GLU A 71 -0.80 -11.34 3.96
N PHE A 72 -1.95 -10.70 3.77
CA PHE A 72 -2.02 -9.23 3.67
C PHE A 72 -1.61 -8.53 4.99
N VAL A 73 -1.91 -9.11 6.15
CA VAL A 73 -1.48 -8.58 7.47
C VAL A 73 0.04 -8.71 7.62
N ASP A 74 0.59 -9.85 7.24
CA ASP A 74 2.03 -10.12 7.34
C ASP A 74 2.81 -9.18 6.43
N LEU A 75 2.37 -9.03 5.17
CA LEU A 75 2.96 -8.09 4.21
C LEU A 75 2.83 -6.62 4.64
N ALA A 76 1.73 -6.27 5.31
CA ALA A 76 1.58 -4.92 5.85
C ALA A 76 2.61 -4.64 6.95
N THR A 77 2.82 -5.62 7.83
CA THR A 77 3.81 -5.54 8.92
C THR A 77 5.22 -5.45 8.35
N GLU A 78 5.54 -6.29 7.37
CA GLU A 78 6.83 -6.27 6.67
C GLU A 78 7.11 -4.92 6.00
N ALA A 79 6.13 -4.34 5.29
CA ALA A 79 6.29 -3.01 4.69
C ALA A 79 6.42 -1.90 5.75
N GLU A 80 5.72 -2.00 6.88
CA GLU A 80 5.90 -1.07 8.01
C GLU A 80 7.33 -1.17 8.60
N GLU A 81 7.85 -2.39 8.75
CA GLU A 81 9.22 -2.66 9.24
C GLU A 81 10.30 -2.17 8.27
N LEU A 82 10.07 -2.26 6.95
CA LEU A 82 10.96 -1.72 5.92
C LEU A 82 11.08 -0.19 5.98
N GLY A 83 10.07 0.50 6.52
CA GLY A 83 10.09 1.96 6.72
C GLY A 83 9.08 2.76 5.91
N PHE A 84 8.12 2.12 5.23
CA PHE A 84 7.05 2.83 4.53
C PHE A 84 6.27 3.75 5.48
N LEU A 85 6.04 4.99 5.05
CA LEU A 85 5.33 5.99 5.86
C LEU A 85 3.84 5.68 5.98
N GLY A 86 3.27 4.97 5.01
CA GLY A 86 1.90 4.49 5.05
C GLY A 86 1.68 3.29 4.14
N VAL A 87 1.11 2.24 4.72
CA VAL A 87 0.84 0.97 4.03
C VAL A 87 -0.65 0.76 4.01
N MET A 88 -1.22 0.25 2.92
CA MET A 88 -2.60 -0.28 2.86
C MET A 88 -2.63 -1.63 2.18
N SER A 89 -3.08 -2.67 2.87
CA SER A 89 -2.95 -4.06 2.44
C SER A 89 -4.25 -4.81 2.71
N GLY A 90 -4.82 -5.41 1.67
CA GLY A 90 -6.06 -6.19 1.79
C GLY A 90 -6.70 -6.51 0.44
N PRO A 91 -7.60 -7.51 0.40
CA PRO A 91 -8.14 -8.02 -0.86
C PRO A 91 -8.96 -6.98 -1.64
N LEU A 92 -9.62 -6.06 -0.94
CA LEU A 92 -10.45 -5.02 -1.55
C LEU A 92 -9.77 -3.64 -1.62
N VAL A 93 -8.54 -3.52 -1.12
CA VAL A 93 -7.76 -2.29 -1.21
C VAL A 93 -7.57 -1.90 -2.68
N ARG A 94 -7.55 -0.61 -2.98
CA ARG A 94 -7.21 -0.08 -4.31
C ARG A 94 -6.25 1.08 -4.15
N SER A 95 -5.56 1.45 -5.24
CA SER A 95 -4.59 2.55 -5.26
C SER A 95 -5.18 3.88 -4.77
N SER A 96 -6.46 4.16 -5.03
CA SER A 96 -7.15 5.37 -4.57
C SER A 96 -7.84 5.22 -3.21
N TYR A 97 -7.97 4.01 -2.68
CA TYR A 97 -8.68 3.76 -1.43
C TYR A 97 -7.98 4.51 -0.29
N ARG A 98 -8.74 5.35 0.43
CA ARG A 98 -8.27 6.22 1.53
C ARG A 98 -6.96 6.98 1.21
N ALA A 99 -6.73 7.34 -0.07
CA ALA A 99 -5.47 7.94 -0.51
C ALA A 99 -5.16 9.29 0.18
N GLY A 100 -6.19 10.13 0.41
CA GLY A 100 -6.03 11.38 1.13
C GLY A 100 -5.47 11.18 2.55
N ARG A 101 -5.97 10.16 3.27
CA ARG A 101 -5.47 9.83 4.63
C ARG A 101 -4.02 9.38 4.60
N LEU A 102 -3.63 8.49 3.68
CA LEU A 102 -2.22 8.08 3.55
C LEU A 102 -1.31 9.28 3.26
N TRP A 103 -1.71 10.13 2.32
CA TRP A 103 -0.93 11.30 1.96
C TRP A 103 -0.75 12.23 3.15
N ALA A 104 -1.82 12.52 3.89
CA ALA A 104 -1.74 13.35 5.08
C ALA A 104 -0.87 12.72 6.19
N THR A 105 -0.93 11.40 6.38
CA THR A 105 -0.01 10.67 7.29
C THR A 105 1.45 10.83 6.86
N ALA A 106 1.76 10.66 5.58
CA ALA A 106 3.13 10.84 5.07
C ALA A 106 3.61 12.29 5.22
N MET A 107 2.75 13.28 4.95
CA MET A 107 3.07 14.69 5.16
C MET A 107 3.43 14.96 6.63
N ARG A 108 2.63 14.46 7.58
CA ARG A 108 2.91 14.57 9.03
C ARG A 108 4.22 13.90 9.41
N LYS A 109 4.43 12.64 9.01
CA LYS A 109 5.67 11.89 9.31
C LYS A 109 6.92 12.55 8.72
N LYS A 110 6.80 13.21 7.57
CA LYS A 110 7.89 14.02 6.96
C LYS A 110 8.02 15.42 7.58
N GLY A 111 7.20 15.81 8.55
CA GLY A 111 7.21 17.15 9.15
C GLY A 111 6.78 18.27 8.18
N ARG A 112 6.05 17.94 7.11
CA ARG A 112 5.59 18.89 6.10
C ARG A 112 4.22 19.46 6.47
N GLN A 113 4.01 20.75 6.22
CA GLN A 113 2.70 21.36 6.42
C GLN A 113 1.69 20.87 5.39
N ILE A 114 0.48 20.57 5.86
CA ILE A 114 -0.67 20.30 5.00
C ILE A 114 -1.29 21.67 4.65
N PRO A 115 -1.49 21.99 3.36
CA PRO A 115 -2.12 23.25 2.95
C PRO A 115 -3.50 23.42 3.59
N ALA A 116 -3.85 24.66 3.96
CA ALA A 116 -5.09 24.95 4.68
C ALA A 116 -6.36 24.43 3.97
N HIS A 117 -6.41 24.52 2.63
CA HIS A 117 -7.53 24.01 1.83
C HIS A 117 -7.66 22.47 1.85
N LEU A 118 -6.62 21.75 2.28
CA LEU A 118 -6.60 20.29 2.44
C LEU A 118 -6.64 19.85 3.91
N ALA A 119 -6.80 20.77 4.87
CA ALA A 119 -6.79 20.45 6.30
C ALA A 119 -7.84 19.39 6.67
N HIS A 120 -9.01 19.45 6.03
CA HIS A 120 -10.11 18.49 6.20
C HIS A 120 -9.71 17.02 5.90
N ILE A 121 -8.71 16.80 5.05
CA ILE A 121 -8.20 15.45 4.74
C ILE A 121 -7.44 14.85 5.94
N ALA A 122 -6.86 15.71 6.77
CA ALA A 122 -6.07 15.34 7.94
C ALA A 122 -6.91 15.17 9.22
N GLU A 123 -8.17 15.57 9.19
CA GLU A 123 -9.11 15.47 10.30
C GLU A 123 -9.45 14.01 10.60
N GLY A 124 -9.38 13.63 11.89
CA GLY A 124 -9.69 12.27 12.33
C GLY A 124 -8.69 11.20 11.87
N ILE A 125 -7.48 11.58 11.46
CA ILE A 125 -6.35 10.63 11.36
C ILE A 125 -5.83 10.38 12.78
N GLN A 126 -6.19 9.23 13.35
CA GLN A 126 -5.51 8.67 14.52
C GLN A 126 -4.20 8.02 14.05
N ASP A 127 -3.12 8.16 14.82
CA ASP A 127 -1.77 7.68 14.45
C ASP A 127 -1.68 6.15 14.28
N SER A 128 -2.74 5.40 14.59
CA SER A 128 -2.75 3.94 14.59
C SER A 128 -3.73 3.33 13.56
N GLY A 129 -3.17 2.64 12.56
CA GLY A 129 -3.66 1.31 12.19
C GLY A 129 -4.87 1.15 11.25
N THR A 130 -5.18 2.10 10.37
CA THR A 130 -6.34 1.96 9.46
C THR A 130 -6.27 0.74 8.53
N THR A 131 -5.08 0.27 8.21
CA THR A 131 -4.85 -0.89 7.31
C THR A 131 -5.06 -2.21 8.01
N ARG A 132 -4.64 -2.30 9.27
CA ARG A 132 -4.84 -3.48 10.10
C ARG A 132 -6.33 -3.78 10.29
N GLN A 133 -7.19 -2.76 10.16
CA GLN A 133 -8.61 -2.87 10.42
C GLN A 133 -9.35 -3.71 9.38
N GLU A 134 -9.11 -3.58 8.07
CA GLU A 134 -9.86 -4.37 7.07
C GLU A 134 -9.53 -5.87 7.11
N ALA A 135 -8.24 -6.23 7.08
CA ALA A 135 -7.85 -7.63 7.13
C ALA A 135 -8.20 -8.28 8.49
N ARG A 136 -8.08 -7.55 9.61
CA ARG A 136 -8.57 -8.04 10.92
C ARG A 136 -10.08 -8.13 11.00
N THR A 137 -10.84 -7.23 10.37
CA THR A 137 -12.29 -7.32 10.34
C THR A 137 -12.74 -8.58 9.59
N ILE A 138 -12.08 -8.92 8.47
CA ILE A 138 -12.36 -10.17 7.74
C ILE A 138 -11.99 -11.40 8.59
N LEU A 139 -10.81 -11.40 9.21
CA LEU A 139 -10.38 -12.49 10.10
C LEU A 139 -11.31 -12.67 11.31
N ALA A 140 -11.75 -11.57 11.93
CA ALA A 140 -12.68 -11.58 13.05
C ALA A 140 -14.07 -12.10 12.65
N ALA A 141 -14.52 -11.83 11.43
CA ALA A 141 -15.80 -12.31 10.91
C ALA A 141 -15.83 -13.82 10.61
N HIS A 142 -14.67 -14.47 10.46
CA HIS A 142 -14.55 -15.90 10.12
C HIS A 142 -13.99 -16.75 11.29
N ALA A 143 -13.78 -16.15 12.47
CA ALA A 143 -13.29 -16.83 13.67
C ALA A 143 -14.41 -17.28 14.63
N GLY A 144 -15.67 -17.29 14.17
CA GLY A 144 -16.86 -17.69 14.92
C GLY A 144 -17.57 -18.90 14.32
#